data_AF-A0A433ZVD2-F1
#
_entry.id   AF-A0A433ZVD2-F1
#
_cell.length_a   1.000
_cell.length_b   1.000
_cell.length_c   1.000
_cell.angle_alpha   90.00
_cell.angle_beta   90.00
_cell.angle_gamma   90.00
#
_symmetry.space_group_name_H-M   'P 1'
#
loop_
_entity.id
_entity.type
_entity.pdbx_description
1 polymer ?
#
loop_
_entity_poly.entity_id
_entity_poly.type
_entity_poly.pdbx_seq_one_letter_code
_entity_poly.pdbx_strand_id
1 'polypeptide(L)'
;MNDENKGFLLALINESNRLTAEKLFLNPKKLYIPEIAAEEIALLVSELDGKEKINDAALMVTMTNKNNGVSVDKDVDSVAELADAENAAQIVKDLINIIRGYDMDEETNICGW
;
A
#
# COMPACT_ATOMS: atom_id res chain seq x y z
N MET A 1 -1.15 24.26 14.80
CA MET A 1 -1.80 23.32 15.74
C MET A 1 -3.16 22.94 15.17
N ASN A 2 -3.14 22.05 14.19
CA ASN A 2 -4.30 21.29 13.72
C ASN A 2 -3.67 20.15 12.91
N ASP A 3 -2.95 19.29 13.61
CA ASP A 3 -2.56 17.97 13.12
C ASP A 3 -3.82 17.11 13.14
N GLU A 4 -4.83 17.52 12.37
CA GLU A 4 -5.89 16.62 11.95
C GLU A 4 -5.16 15.47 11.28
N ASN A 5 -5.16 14.30 11.91
CA ASN A 5 -4.44 13.16 11.39
C ASN A 5 -5.11 12.79 10.06
N LYS A 6 -4.56 13.24 8.93
CA LYS A 6 -5.17 13.06 7.61
C LYS A 6 -5.09 11.60 7.16
N GLY A 7 -4.37 10.76 7.92
CA GLY A 7 -4.29 9.33 7.73
C GLY A 7 -3.33 8.89 6.62
N PHE A 8 -3.36 7.59 6.34
CA PHE A 8 -2.64 6.93 5.27
C PHE A 8 -3.65 6.49 4.21
N LEU A 9 -3.43 6.87 2.96
CA LEU A 9 -4.21 6.40 1.83
C LEU A 9 -3.46 5.22 1.21
N LEU A 10 -4.04 4.03 1.25
CA LEU A 10 -3.54 2.85 0.56
C LEU A 10 -4.33 2.69 -0.73
N ALA A 11 -3.68 2.79 -1.87
CA ALA A 11 -4.26 2.55 -3.18
C ALA A 11 -3.63 1.31 -3.81
N LEU A 12 -4.45 0.49 -4.43
CA LEU A 12 -4.06 -0.64 -5.25
C LEU A 12 -4.48 -0.34 -6.69
N ILE A 13 -3.51 -0.22 -7.57
CA ILE A 13 -3.71 0.07 -8.97
C ILE A 13 -3.43 -1.20 -9.75
N ASN A 14 -4.33 -1.58 -10.64
CA ASN A 14 -4.09 -2.62 -11.61
C ASN A 14 -3.63 -1.99 -12.92
N GLU A 15 -2.42 -2.27 -13.37
CA GLU A 15 -1.88 -1.67 -14.58
C GLU A 15 -2.53 -2.22 -15.85
N SER A 16 -2.89 -3.50 -15.85
CA SER A 16 -3.52 -4.16 -17.01
C SER A 16 -4.87 -3.55 -17.36
N ASN A 17 -5.68 -3.21 -16.36
CA ASN A 17 -7.05 -2.73 -16.54
C ASN A 17 -7.23 -1.25 -16.16
N ARG A 18 -6.17 -0.58 -15.67
CA ARG A 18 -6.19 0.79 -15.11
C ARG A 18 -7.24 0.99 -14.00
N LEU A 19 -7.63 -0.09 -13.32
CA LEU A 19 -8.52 -0.02 -12.18
C LEU A 19 -7.74 0.42 -10.94
N THR A 20 -8.37 1.24 -10.11
CA THR A 20 -7.77 1.71 -8.87
C THR A 20 -8.74 1.48 -7.72
N ALA A 21 -8.27 0.82 -6.67
CA ALA A 21 -8.99 0.62 -5.43
C ALA A 21 -8.21 1.31 -4.32
N GLU A 22 -8.77 2.37 -3.74
CA GLU A 22 -8.12 3.13 -2.67
C GLU A 22 -8.92 3.07 -1.37
N LYS A 23 -8.20 3.05 -0.25
CA LYS A 23 -8.79 3.01 1.08
C LYS A 23 -8.03 3.93 2.02
N LEU A 24 -8.79 4.78 2.72
CA LEU A 24 -8.26 5.75 3.65
C LEU A 24 -8.21 5.17 5.07
N PHE A 25 -7.02 5.15 5.64
CA PHE A 25 -6.73 4.71 7.00
C PHE A 25 -6.43 5.90 7.89
N LEU A 26 -7.42 6.31 8.70
CA LEU A 26 -7.23 7.36 9.71
C LEU A 26 -6.28 6.92 10.85
N ASN A 27 -6.14 5.61 11.09
CA ASN A 27 -5.29 5.07 12.16
C ASN A 27 -4.13 4.23 11.60
N PRO A 28 -2.90 4.78 11.53
CA PRO A 28 -1.73 4.03 11.05
C PRO A 28 -1.37 2.82 11.90
N LYS A 29 -1.71 2.82 13.20
CA LYS A 29 -1.43 1.70 14.11
C LYS A 29 -2.10 0.39 13.68
N LYS A 30 -3.22 0.46 12.93
CA LYS A 30 -3.90 -0.73 12.43
C LYS A 30 -3.09 -1.42 11.32
N LEU A 31 -2.45 -0.64 10.47
CA LEU A 31 -1.64 -1.15 9.36
C LEU A 31 -0.32 -1.80 9.83
N TYR A 32 0.09 -1.59 11.09
CA TYR A 32 1.20 -2.33 11.68
C TYR A 32 0.87 -3.78 12.04
N ILE A 33 -0.42 -4.11 12.13
CA ILE A 33 -0.86 -5.46 12.45
C ILE A 33 -0.89 -6.24 11.14
N PRO A 34 -0.04 -7.28 10.99
CA PRO A 34 0.08 -7.99 9.72
C PRO A 34 -1.25 -8.60 9.28
N GLU A 35 -2.03 -9.16 10.20
CA GLU A 35 -3.37 -9.69 9.90
C GLU A 35 -4.31 -8.62 9.33
N ILE A 36 -4.32 -7.41 9.89
CA ILE A 36 -5.19 -6.32 9.41
C ILE A 36 -4.69 -5.78 8.07
N ALA A 37 -3.38 -5.62 7.92
CA ALA A 37 -2.78 -5.16 6.67
C ALA A 37 -3.08 -6.13 5.51
N ALA A 38 -2.90 -7.42 5.76
CA ALA A 38 -3.20 -8.49 4.83
C ALA A 38 -4.69 -8.53 4.47
N GLU A 39 -5.58 -8.46 5.47
CA GLU A 39 -7.02 -8.47 5.25
C GLU A 39 -7.47 -7.30 4.37
N GLU A 40 -6.93 -6.10 4.62
CA GLU A 40 -7.27 -4.91 3.85
C GLU A 40 -6.75 -4.96 2.40
N ILE A 41 -5.52 -5.47 2.19
CA ILE A 41 -4.99 -5.74 0.85
C ILE A 41 -5.85 -6.80 0.15
N ALA A 42 -6.17 -7.89 0.81
CA ALA A 42 -6.99 -8.96 0.26
C ALA A 42 -8.40 -8.46 -0.12
N LEU A 43 -8.97 -7.54 0.67
CA LEU A 43 -10.22 -6.86 0.35
C LEU A 43 -10.09 -5.98 -0.90
N LEU A 44 -9.01 -5.20 -1.02
CA LEU A 44 -8.75 -4.37 -2.21
C LEU A 44 -8.54 -5.23 -3.46
N VAL A 45 -7.80 -6.33 -3.34
CA VAL A 45 -7.59 -7.33 -4.41
C VAL A 45 -8.92 -7.96 -4.79
N SER A 46 -9.74 -8.38 -3.82
CA SER A 46 -11.05 -8.98 -4.07
C SER A 46 -12.04 -8.00 -4.70
N GLU A 47 -11.99 -6.71 -4.32
CA GLU A 47 -12.77 -5.66 -4.96
C GLU A 47 -12.35 -5.43 -6.41
N LEU A 48 -11.05 -5.49 -6.70
CA LEU A 48 -10.54 -5.38 -8.06
C LEU A 48 -10.90 -6.61 -8.90
N ASP A 49 -10.73 -7.82 -8.37
CA ASP A 49 -11.10 -9.08 -9.03
C ASP A 49 -12.62 -9.17 -9.29
N GLY A 50 -13.42 -8.68 -8.33
CA GLY A 50 -14.87 -8.61 -8.46
C GLY A 50 -15.36 -7.61 -9.51
N LYS A 51 -14.55 -6.58 -9.82
CA LYS A 51 -14.82 -5.65 -10.93
C LYS A 51 -14.37 -6.23 -12.26
N GLU A 52 -13.15 -6.75 -12.34
CA GLU A 52 -12.58 -7.31 -13.56
C GLU A 52 -11.48 -8.32 -13.21
N LYS A 53 -11.39 -9.43 -13.96
CA LYS A 53 -10.41 -10.48 -13.65
C LYS A 53 -8.99 -9.93 -13.74
N ILE A 54 -8.31 -9.91 -12.61
CA ILE A 54 -6.93 -9.43 -12.45
C ILE A 54 -5.89 -10.56 -12.50
N ASN A 55 -6.29 -11.78 -12.91
CA ASN A 55 -5.39 -12.93 -13.04
C ASN A 55 -4.14 -12.57 -13.87
N ASP A 56 -2.97 -12.61 -13.21
CA ASP A 56 -1.64 -12.33 -13.78
C ASP A 56 -1.38 -10.86 -14.19
N ALA A 57 -2.17 -9.92 -13.68
CA ALA A 57 -1.94 -8.50 -13.93
C ALA A 57 -0.89 -7.92 -12.97
N ALA A 58 0.00 -7.07 -13.51
CA ALA A 58 0.87 -6.22 -12.71
C ALA A 58 0.02 -5.28 -11.85
N LEU A 59 0.32 -5.24 -10.57
CA LEU A 59 -0.38 -4.43 -9.57
C LEU A 59 0.63 -3.46 -8.97
N MET A 60 0.18 -2.26 -8.65
CA MET A 60 0.98 -1.26 -7.99
C MET A 60 0.29 -0.88 -6.68
N VAL A 61 0.95 -1.13 -5.56
CA VAL A 61 0.51 -0.74 -4.22
C VAL A 61 1.10 0.63 -3.93
N THR A 62 0.26 1.65 -3.87
CA THR A 62 0.65 3.02 -3.50
C THR A 62 0.18 3.34 -2.09
N MET A 63 1.10 3.71 -1.21
CA MET A 63 0.80 4.21 0.12
C MET A 63 1.14 5.70 0.21
N THR A 64 0.14 6.53 0.47
CA THR A 64 0.31 7.98 0.63
C THR A 64 -0.01 8.41 2.05
N ASN A 65 0.97 8.94 2.75
CA ASN A 65 0.76 9.59 4.04
C ASN A 65 0.27 11.03 3.81
N LYS A 66 -1.04 11.24 4.00
CA LYS A 66 -1.65 12.56 3.86
C LYS A 66 -1.24 13.53 4.97
N ASN A 67 -0.64 13.06 6.07
CA ASN A 67 -0.14 13.94 7.13
C ASN A 67 1.05 14.76 6.66
N ASN A 68 2.03 14.12 6.02
CA ASN A 68 3.26 14.79 5.58
C ASN A 68 3.36 14.95 4.04
N GLY A 69 2.43 14.36 3.29
CA GLY A 69 2.38 14.44 1.83
C GLY A 69 3.28 13.44 1.10
N VAL A 70 3.97 12.55 1.82
CA VAL A 70 4.85 11.53 1.25
C VAL A 70 4.02 10.38 0.67
N SER A 71 4.26 10.04 -0.59
CA SER A 71 3.69 8.88 -1.27
C SER A 71 4.81 7.93 -1.69
N VAL A 72 4.59 6.63 -1.46
CA VAL A 72 5.49 5.55 -1.85
C VAL A 72 4.68 4.53 -2.62
N ASP A 73 5.13 4.22 -3.82
CA ASP A 73 4.61 3.16 -4.67
C ASP A 73 5.51 1.92 -4.61
N LYS A 74 4.89 0.76 -4.77
CA LYS A 74 5.55 -0.53 -4.84
C LYS A 74 4.87 -1.36 -5.91
N ASP A 75 5.64 -1.72 -6.93
CA ASP A 75 5.22 -2.66 -7.96
C ASP A 75 5.16 -4.08 -7.40
N VAL A 76 4.15 -4.81 -7.82
CA VAL A 76 3.89 -6.20 -7.48
C VAL A 76 3.63 -6.94 -8.78
N ASP A 77 4.51 -7.89 -9.08
CA ASP A 77 4.47 -8.65 -10.32
C ASP A 77 3.25 -9.59 -10.40
N SER A 78 2.65 -9.96 -9.26
CA SER A 78 1.52 -10.90 -9.26
C SER A 78 0.56 -10.72 -8.09
N VAL A 79 -0.75 -10.88 -8.37
CA VAL A 79 -1.81 -10.96 -7.34
C VAL A 79 -1.48 -12.02 -6.29
N ALA A 80 -0.81 -13.11 -6.68
CA ALA A 80 -0.38 -14.17 -5.76
C ALA A 80 0.49 -13.66 -4.61
N GLU A 81 1.30 -12.62 -4.85
CA GLU A 81 2.11 -12.00 -3.80
C GLU A 81 1.28 -11.19 -2.81
N LEU A 82 0.14 -10.64 -3.25
CA LEU A 82 -0.82 -9.93 -2.39
C LEU A 82 -1.87 -10.86 -1.78
N ALA A 83 -2.04 -12.06 -2.35
CA ALA A 83 -2.88 -13.12 -1.79
C ALA A 83 -2.24 -13.77 -0.57
N ASP A 84 -0.91 -13.74 -0.48
CA ASP A 84 -0.19 -14.20 0.70
C ASP A 84 -0.23 -13.13 1.80
N ALA A 85 -0.82 -13.49 2.95
CA ALA A 85 -1.03 -12.55 4.04
C ALA A 85 0.29 -12.07 4.67
N GLU A 86 1.32 -12.93 4.74
CA GLU A 86 2.62 -12.52 5.28
C GLU A 86 3.30 -11.53 4.34
N ASN A 87 3.25 -11.81 3.03
CA ASN A 87 3.89 -10.97 2.03
C ASN A 87 3.15 -9.61 1.87
N ALA A 88 1.82 -9.60 1.83
CA ALA A 88 1.01 -8.38 1.82
C ALA A 88 1.27 -7.50 3.06
N ALA A 89 1.30 -8.11 4.24
CA ALA A 89 1.64 -7.41 5.47
C ALA A 89 3.06 -6.83 5.46
N GLN A 90 4.01 -7.59 4.93
CA GLN A 90 5.40 -7.17 4.82
C GLN A 90 5.53 -5.98 3.85
N ILE A 91 4.83 -5.97 2.72
CA ILE A 91 4.79 -4.84 1.77
C ILE A 91 4.23 -3.58 2.45
N VAL A 92 3.08 -3.69 3.12
CA VAL A 92 2.46 -2.56 3.84
C VAL A 92 3.38 -2.01 4.92
N LYS A 93 4.04 -2.89 5.67
CA LYS A 93 5.02 -2.53 6.70
C LYS A 93 6.24 -1.83 6.10
N ASP A 94 6.76 -2.32 4.99
CA ASP A 94 7.89 -1.73 4.26
C ASP A 94 7.52 -0.31 3.79
N LEU A 95 6.36 -0.15 3.14
CA LEU A 95 5.83 1.14 2.72
C LEU A 95 5.69 2.15 3.88
N ILE A 96 5.14 1.72 5.02
CA ILE A 96 5.01 2.58 6.21
C ILE A 96 6.37 2.94 6.80
N ASN A 97 7.30 1.98 6.84
CA ASN A 97 8.66 2.20 7.29
C ASN A 97 9.40 3.17 6.37
N ILE A 98 9.22 3.07 5.05
CA ILE A 98 9.80 4.00 4.08
C ILE A 98 9.23 5.40 4.31
N ILE A 99 7.91 5.56 4.39
CA ILE A 99 7.28 6.86 4.67
C ILE A 99 7.79 7.48 5.97
N ARG A 100 7.97 6.67 7.03
CA ARG A 100 8.56 7.13 8.29
C ARG A 100 10.06 7.38 8.19
N GLY A 101 10.77 6.62 7.37
CA GLY A 101 12.17 6.83 7.05
C GLY A 101 12.38 8.17 6.37
N TYR A 102 11.53 8.54 5.42
CA TYR A 102 11.51 9.87 4.81
C TYR A 102 11.19 11.00 5.81
N ASP A 103 10.57 10.69 6.95
CA ASP A 103 10.35 11.65 8.05
C ASP A 103 11.62 11.86 8.91
N MET A 104 12.53 10.88 8.94
CA MET A 104 13.75 10.87 9.78
C MET A 104 15.08 10.99 9.01
N ASP A 105 15.13 10.69 7.71
CA ASP A 105 16.35 10.65 6.91
C ASP A 105 16.21 11.47 5.61
N GLU A 106 16.76 12.70 5.65
CA GLU A 106 17.50 13.20 4.50
C GLU A 106 18.61 12.19 4.20
N GLU A 107 18.71 11.71 2.96
CA GLU A 107 19.68 10.70 2.47
C GLU A 107 19.38 9.23 2.80
N THR A 108 18.66 8.54 1.92
CA THR A 108 19.24 7.36 1.23
C THR A 108 18.35 6.96 0.05
N ASN A 109 18.81 7.36 -1.15
CA ASN A 109 18.40 6.74 -2.40
C ASN A 109 18.61 5.23 -2.30
N ILE A 110 17.52 4.46 -2.25
CA ILE A 110 17.54 3.03 -2.58
C ILE A 110 16.40 2.78 -3.57
N CYS A 111 16.51 3.41 -4.73
CA CYS A 111 16.00 2.84 -5.97
C CYS A 111 17.06 1.86 -6.49
N GLY A 112 16.64 0.67 -6.89
CA GLY A 112 17.49 -0.49 -7.16
C GLY A 112 18.60 -0.28 -8.18
N TRP A 113 19.63 -1.12 -8.05
CA TRP A 113 20.53 -1.47 -9.15
C TRP A 113 20.14 -2.85 -9.70
#